data_AF-A0A917AZ80-F1
#
_entry.id   AF-A0A917AZ80-F1
#
_cell.length_a   1.000
_cell.length_b   1.000
_cell.length_c   1.000
_cell.angle_alpha   90.00
_cell.angle_beta   90.00
_cell.angle_gamma   90.00
#
_symmetry.space_group_name_H-M   'P 1'
#
loop_
_entity.id
_entity.type
_entity.pdbx_description
1 polymer ?
#
loop_
_entity_poly.entity_id
_entity_poly.type
_entity_poly.pdbx_seq_one_letter_code
_entity_poly.pdbx_strand_id
1 'polypeptide(L)'
;MSYQYPIDEAFWTKEEIIDVVNFYSMVEQAYEGIVKKEDLMMAYTRFKQIVPSKSEEKQLCGQFEKESGYSCYRTVKRARELSEGQRVKMNK
;
A
#
# COMPACT_ATOMS: atom_id res chain seq x y z
N MET A 1 -20.13 4.41 0.74
CA MET A 1 -19.20 5.54 0.89
C MET A 1 -18.22 5.43 -0.24
N SER A 2 -18.18 6.42 -1.12
CA SER A 2 -17.32 6.40 -2.31
C SER A 2 -16.04 7.15 -1.96
N TYR A 3 -14.96 6.41 -1.73
CA TYR A 3 -13.64 7.01 -1.53
C TYR A 3 -13.01 7.30 -2.89
N GLN A 4 -12.37 8.46 -3.01
CA GLN A 4 -11.60 8.84 -4.19
C GLN A 4 -10.16 8.41 -3.98
N TYR A 5 -9.72 7.41 -4.75
CA TYR A 5 -8.30 7.11 -4.78
C TYR A 5 -7.58 8.24 -5.53
N PRO A 6 -6.46 8.75 -5.00
CA PRO A 6 -5.62 9.70 -5.72
C PRO A 6 -4.89 8.95 -6.83
N ILE A 7 -5.56 8.78 -7.97
CA ILE A 7 -5.05 8.05 -9.12
C ILE A 7 -5.02 9.04 -10.27
N ASP A 8 -3.90 9.07 -11.00
CA ASP A 8 -3.85 9.78 -12.26
C ASP A 8 -4.42 8.88 -13.36
N GLU A 9 -5.76 8.83 -13.44
CA GLU A 9 -6.51 8.00 -14.39
C GLU A 9 -6.14 8.27 -15.87
N ALA A 10 -5.43 9.37 -16.14
CA ALA A 10 -4.93 9.71 -17.47
C ALA A 10 -3.65 8.94 -17.88
N PHE A 11 -2.86 8.46 -16.91
CA PHE A 11 -1.55 7.84 -17.19
C PHE A 11 -1.47 6.36 -16.82
N TRP A 12 -2.37 5.86 -15.95
CA TRP A 12 -2.35 4.46 -15.54
C TRP A 12 -3.40 3.64 -16.28
N THR A 13 -3.00 2.45 -16.70
CA THR A 13 -3.89 1.43 -17.21
C THR A 13 -4.82 0.92 -16.11
N LYS A 14 -5.96 0.32 -16.50
CA LYS A 14 -6.89 -0.28 -15.54
C LYS A 14 -6.23 -1.34 -14.66
N GLU A 15 -5.26 -2.07 -15.21
CA GLU A 15 -4.50 -3.08 -14.47
C GLU A 15 -3.63 -2.45 -13.39
N GLU A 16 -2.94 -1.36 -13.71
CA GLU A 16 -2.13 -0.61 -12.75
C GLU A 16 -2.99 0.01 -11.63
N ILE A 17 -4.18 0.49 -11.96
CA ILE A 17 -5.16 0.96 -10.97
C ILE A 17 -5.51 -0.16 -9.99
N ILE A 18 -5.82 -1.36 -10.50
CA ILE A 18 -6.13 -2.53 -9.66
C ILE A 18 -4.93 -2.90 -8.77
N ASP A 19 -3.71 -2.85 -9.31
CA ASP A 19 -2.49 -3.14 -8.57
C ASP A 19 -2.23 -2.15 -7.42
N VAL A 20 -2.45 -0.85 -7.64
CA VAL A 20 -2.32 0.18 -6.60
C VAL A 20 -3.38 0.01 -5.52
N VAL A 21 -4.63 -0.26 -5.91
CA VAL A 21 -5.72 -0.53 -4.96
C VAL A 21 -5.43 -1.79 -4.14
N ASN A 22 -4.88 -2.85 -4.76
CA ASN A 22 -4.48 -4.06 -4.06
C ASN A 22 -3.39 -3.78 -3.00
N PHE A 23 -2.42 -2.92 -3.30
CA PHE A 23 -1.45 -2.48 -2.29
C PHE A 23 -2.11 -1.79 -1.09
N TYR A 24 -3.04 -0.87 -1.33
CA TYR A 24 -3.77 -0.21 -0.23
C TYR A 24 -4.61 -1.19 0.60
N SER A 25 -5.30 -2.12 -0.06
CA SER A 25 -6.07 -3.15 0.65
C SER A 25 -5.18 -4.04 1.53
N MET A 26 -3.97 -4.39 1.08
CA MET A 26 -3.01 -5.13 1.91
C MET A 26 -2.55 -4.32 3.13
N VAL A 27 -2.44 -3.00 3.00
CA VAL A 27 -2.15 -2.12 4.14
C VAL A 27 -3.33 -2.11 5.12
N GLU A 28 -4.57 -1.97 4.64
CA GLU A 28 -5.77 -2.05 5.49
C GLU A 28 -5.84 -3.36 6.26
N GLN A 29 -5.68 -4.49 5.56
CA GLN A 29 -5.68 -5.82 6.15
C GLN A 29 -4.57 -6.02 7.20
N ALA A 30 -3.43 -5.33 7.05
CA ALA A 30 -2.37 -5.36 8.05
C ALA A 30 -2.81 -4.71 9.38
N TYR A 31 -3.69 -3.71 9.35
CA TYR A 31 -4.24 -3.05 10.55
C TYR A 31 -5.47 -3.78 11.12
N GLU A 32 -6.33 -4.30 10.26
CA GLU A 32 -7.59 -4.96 10.68
C GLU A 32 -7.41 -6.44 11.02
N GLY A 33 -6.33 -7.05 10.55
CA GLY A 33 -6.08 -8.47 10.74
C GLY A 33 -4.59 -8.78 10.78
N ILE A 34 -4.16 -9.55 9.79
CA ILE A 34 -2.77 -9.99 9.64
C ILE A 34 -2.53 -10.37 8.18
N VAL A 35 -1.42 -9.90 7.61
CA VAL A 35 -1.06 -10.22 6.21
C VAL A 35 0.29 -10.91 6.16
N LYS A 36 0.53 -11.76 5.16
CA LYS A 36 1.87 -12.33 4.97
C LYS A 36 2.82 -11.22 4.51
N LYS A 37 4.05 -11.23 5.04
CA LYS A 37 5.08 -10.28 4.63
C LYS A 37 5.29 -10.32 3.12
N GLU A 38 5.35 -11.52 2.55
CA GLU A 38 5.64 -11.73 1.13
C GLU A 38 4.54 -11.10 0.26
N ASP A 39 3.27 -11.34 0.58
CA ASP A 39 2.13 -10.82 -0.18
C ASP A 39 2.10 -9.29 -0.17
N LEU A 40 2.31 -8.68 1.01
CA LEU A 40 2.39 -7.22 1.15
C LEU A 40 3.60 -6.65 0.39
N MET A 41 4.76 -7.30 0.45
CA MET A 41 5.98 -6.83 -0.22
C MET A 41 5.90 -7.01 -1.75
N MET A 42 5.19 -8.03 -2.24
CA MET A 42 4.90 -8.19 -3.66
C MET A 42 3.98 -7.06 -4.15
N ALA A 43 2.90 -6.78 -3.43
CA ALA A 43 2.01 -5.67 -3.74
C ALA A 43 2.75 -4.32 -3.70
N TYR A 44 3.61 -4.11 -2.71
CA TYR A 44 4.45 -2.91 -2.64
C TYR A 44 5.46 -2.80 -3.79
N THR A 45 6.08 -3.92 -4.19
CA THR A 45 7.00 -3.94 -5.33
C THR A 45 6.27 -3.54 -6.61
N ARG A 46 5.06 -4.06 -6.82
CA ARG A 46 4.24 -3.70 -7.97
C ARG A 46 3.82 -2.23 -7.93
N PHE A 47 3.38 -1.74 -6.78
CA PHE A 47 3.13 -0.32 -6.55
C PHE A 47 4.34 0.55 -6.90
N LYS A 48 5.57 0.13 -6.54
CA LYS A 48 6.81 0.85 -6.88
C LYS A 48 7.19 0.81 -8.36
N GLN A 49 6.75 -0.21 -9.11
CA GLN A 49 6.94 -0.25 -10.57
C GLN A 49 6.06 0.79 -11.26
N ILE A 50 4.84 0.99 -10.75
CA ILE A 50 3.87 1.96 -11.26
C ILE A 50 4.26 3.38 -10.80
N VAL A 51 4.67 3.50 -9.53
CA VAL A 51 5.05 4.76 -8.87
C VAL A 51 6.54 4.71 -8.50
N PRO A 52 7.46 4.88 -9.48
CA PRO A 52 8.90 4.85 -9.21
C PRO A 52 9.33 6.06 -8.39
N SER A 53 8.68 7.21 -8.58
CA SER A 53 8.99 8.46 -7.90
C SER A 53 8.73 8.40 -6.40
N LYS A 54 9.74 8.78 -5.60
CA LYS A 54 9.62 8.84 -4.13
C LYS A 54 8.72 9.97 -3.66
N SER A 55 8.68 11.10 -4.39
CA SER A 55 7.80 12.23 -4.03
C SER A 55 6.34 11.86 -4.26
N GLU A 56 6.06 11.18 -5.36
CA GLU A 56 4.72 10.70 -5.72
C GLU A 56 4.25 9.62 -4.73
N GLU A 57 5.09 8.62 -4.43
CA GLU A 57 4.81 7.63 -3.38
C GLU A 57 4.44 8.29 -2.05
N LYS A 58 5.19 9.33 -1.65
CA LYS A 58 4.91 10.07 -0.41
C LYS A 58 3.59 10.82 -0.47
N GLN A 59 3.25 11.43 -1.60
CA GLN A 59 1.97 12.13 -1.79
C GLN A 59 0.80 11.14 -1.70
N LEU A 60 0.86 10.05 -2.47
CA LEU A 60 -0.16 9.02 -2.54
C LEU A 60 -0.38 8.32 -1.20
N CYS A 61 0.70 7.87 -0.56
CA CYS A 61 0.63 7.26 0.77
C CYS A 61 0.12 8.25 1.82
N GLY A 62 0.49 9.52 1.72
CA GLY A 62 0.03 10.56 2.63
C GLY A 62 -1.45 10.89 2.48
N GLN A 63 -1.97 10.92 1.25
CA GLN A 63 -3.40 11.08 0.98
C GLN A 63 -4.19 9.87 1.48
N PHE A 64 -3.74 8.66 1.16
CA PHE A 64 -4.35 7.43 1.67
C PHE A 64 -4.37 7.38 3.19
N GLU A 65 -3.25 7.71 3.87
CA GLU A 65 -3.18 7.73 5.33
C GLU A 65 -4.11 8.78 5.95
N LYS A 66 -4.27 9.94 5.29
CA LYS A 66 -5.19 10.99 5.74
C LYS A 66 -6.66 10.55 5.66
N GLU A 67 -7.02 9.76 4.65
CA GLU A 67 -8.40 9.32 4.42
C GLU A 67 -8.78 8.06 5.19
N SER A 68 -7.88 7.07 5.27
CA SER A 68 -8.13 5.78 5.93
C SER A 68 -7.67 5.74 7.40
N GLY A 69 -6.69 6.57 7.75
CA GLY A 69 -5.97 6.51 9.02
C GLY A 69 -4.94 5.37 9.09
N TYR A 70 -4.61 4.73 7.97
CA TYR A 70 -3.63 3.64 7.90
C TYR A 70 -2.34 4.08 7.21
N SER A 71 -1.20 3.86 7.86
CA SER A 71 0.09 4.33 7.34
C SER A 71 0.74 3.28 6.44
N CYS A 72 0.76 3.53 5.13
CA CYS A 72 1.50 2.70 4.17
C CYS A 72 2.99 2.62 4.55
N TYR A 73 3.59 3.77 4.90
CA TYR A 73 5.01 3.83 5.23
C TYR A 73 5.37 2.95 6.44
N ARG A 74 4.61 3.06 7.54
CA ARG A 74 4.87 2.25 8.74
C ARG A 74 4.67 0.76 8.47
N THR A 75 3.65 0.42 7.68
CA THR A 75 3.33 -0.97 7.33
C THR A 75 4.43 -1.62 6.49
N VAL A 76 4.90 -0.93 5.45
CA VAL A 76 6.02 -1.40 4.62
C VAL A 76 7.32 -1.45 5.40
N LYS A 77 7.59 -0.45 6.25
CA LYS A 77 8.77 -0.45 7.12
C LYS A 77 8.77 -1.68 8.03
N ARG A 78 7.64 -1.95 8.68
CA ARG A 78 7.48 -3.14 9.54
C ARG A 78 7.69 -4.43 8.76
N ALA A 79 7.13 -4.53 7.56
CA ALA A 79 7.29 -5.70 6.69
C ALA A 79 8.75 -5.98 6.35
N ARG A 80 9.56 -4.94 6.10
CA ARG A 80 10.99 -5.07 5.80
C ARG A 80 11.83 -5.56 6.97
N GLU A 81 11.40 -5.27 8.20
CA GLU A 81 12.10 -5.69 9.42
C GLU A 81 11.84 -7.15 9.81
N LEU A 82 10.80 -7.77 9.23
CA LEU A 82 10.44 -9.16 9.48
C LEU A 82 11.27 -10.12 8.62
N SER A 83 11.47 -11.35 9.09
CA SER A 83 12.04 -12.46 8.31
C SER A 83 11.03 -13.02 7.31
N GLU A 84 11.50 -13.78 6.32
CA GLU A 84 10.62 -14.51 5.40
C GLU A 84 9.72 -15.52 6.14
N GLY A 85 8.50 -15.70 5.65
CA GLY A 85 7.45 -16.53 6.24
C GLY A 85 6.71 -15.88 7.42
N GLN A 86 7.14 -14.69 7.86
CA GLN A 86 6.46 -13.96 8.93
C GLN A 86 5.27 -13.17 8.42
N ARG A 87 4.45 -12.71 9.36
CA ARG A 87 3.23 -11.96 9.08
C ARG A 87 3.28 -10.56 9.69
N VAL A 88 2.73 -9.60 8.98
CA VAL A 88 2.65 -8.20 9.38
C VAL A 88 1.29 -7.96 10.02
N LYS A 89 1.32 -7.40 11.24
CA LYS A 89 0.17 -6.86 11.93
C LYS A 89 0.53 -5.48 12.45
N MET A 90 -0.34 -4.52 12.20
CA MET A 90 -0.24 -3.13 12.62
C MET A 90 -1.34 -2.81 13.63
N ASN A 91 -1.09 -1.82 14.46
CA ASN A 91 -2.08 -1.27 15.38
C ASN A 91 -2.31 0.19 14.99
N LYS A 92 -3.58 0.63 15.02
CA LYS A 92 -3.99 1.99 14.67
C LYS A 92 -3.52 2.99 15.72
#